data_AF-A0A2V9U7N3-F1
#
_entry.id   AF-A0A2V9U7N3-F1
#
_cell.length_a   1.000
_cell.length_b   1.000
_cell.length_c   1.000
_cell.angle_alpha   90.00
_cell.angle_beta   90.00
_cell.angle_gamma   90.00
#
_symmetry.space_group_name_H-M   'P 1'
#
loop_
_entity.id
_entity.type
_entity.pdbx_description
1 polymer ?
#
loop_
_entity_poly.entity_id
_entity_poly.type
_entity_poly.pdbx_seq_one_letter_code
_entity_poly.pdbx_strand_id
1 'polypeptide(L)'
;MTSKGPVVIKEFPQSRNFARRKSFLSEVRNLARRTYRPQLVLDIPESAEMAPDAIELLLECVEQVEQADGRVSVVAGSPQTAVILELTRLASVLDIFSSVSEAVNGGTLHRYQHDGLVQPIAAS
;
A
#
# COMPACT_ATOMS: atom_id res chain seq x y z
N MET A 1 -6.71 -22.83 -10.64
CA MET A 1 -7.01 -21.48 -11.15
C MET A 1 -6.89 -20.50 -9.99
N THR A 2 -5.74 -19.84 -9.82
CA THR A 2 -5.54 -18.88 -8.72
C THR A 2 -6.05 -17.52 -9.16
N SER A 3 -7.35 -17.28 -9.01
CA SER A 3 -7.95 -15.97 -9.28
C SER A 3 -7.39 -14.94 -8.31
N LYS A 4 -6.98 -13.77 -8.81
CA LYS A 4 -6.74 -12.60 -7.95
C LYS A 4 -8.05 -12.19 -7.29
N GLY A 5 -7.99 -11.72 -6.05
CA GLY A 5 -9.15 -11.14 -5.37
C GLY A 5 -9.50 -9.77 -5.96
N PRO A 6 -10.64 -9.18 -5.56
CA PRO A 6 -11.12 -7.94 -6.13
C PRO A 6 -10.21 -6.77 -5.77
N VAL A 7 -10.11 -5.82 -6.69
CA VAL A 7 -9.42 -4.55 -6.49
C VAL A 7 -10.39 -3.54 -5.90
N VAL A 8 -9.99 -2.91 -4.81
CA VAL A 8 -10.77 -1.86 -4.13
C VAL A 8 -9.89 -0.63 -4.01
N ILE A 9 -10.35 0.48 -4.57
CA ILE A 9 -9.65 1.76 -4.52
C ILE A 9 -10.32 2.63 -3.46
N LYS A 10 -9.52 3.27 -2.60
CA LYS A 10 -9.98 4.23 -1.60
C LYS A 10 -9.05 5.43 -1.54
N GLU A 11 -9.62 6.62 -1.43
CA GLU A 11 -8.86 7.81 -1.06
C GLU A 11 -8.38 7.69 0.39
N PHE A 12 -7.11 7.98 0.63
CA PHE A 12 -6.52 7.96 1.96
C PHE A 12 -7.00 9.15 2.79
N PRO A 13 -7.51 8.94 4.02
CA PRO A 13 -8.10 10.02 4.79
C PRO A 13 -7.04 11.01 5.25
N GLN A 14 -7.40 12.30 5.33
CA GLN A 14 -6.57 13.29 6.01
C GLN A 14 -6.33 12.86 7.47
N SER A 15 -5.07 12.60 7.82
CA SER A 15 -4.65 11.93 9.05
C SER A 15 -4.95 12.70 10.34
N ARG A 16 -5.16 14.03 10.27
CA ARG A 16 -5.41 14.86 11.47
C ARG A 16 -6.78 14.62 12.10
N ASN A 17 -7.73 13.99 11.40
CA ASN A 17 -9.07 13.72 11.93
C ASN A 17 -9.19 12.28 12.47
N PHE A 18 -9.13 12.12 13.80
CA PHE A 18 -9.22 10.82 14.47
C PHE A 18 -10.50 10.03 14.13
N ALA A 19 -11.66 10.71 14.07
CA ALA A 19 -12.92 10.05 13.75
C ALA A 19 -12.92 9.49 12.32
N ARG A 20 -12.37 10.26 11.35
CA ARG A 20 -12.20 9.79 9.97
C ARG A 20 -11.24 8.60 9.88
N ARG A 21 -10.10 8.65 10.58
CA ARG A 21 -9.15 7.51 10.62
C ARG A 21 -9.82 6.25 11.17
N LYS A 22 -10.53 6.36 12.29
CA LYS A 22 -11.23 5.22 12.90
C LYS A 22 -12.31 4.64 11.97
N SER A 23 -13.09 5.51 11.33
CA SER A 23 -14.10 5.09 10.35
C SER A 23 -13.45 4.36 9.17
N PHE A 24 -12.40 4.96 8.61
CA PHE A 24 -11.66 4.40 7.49
C PHE A 24 -11.09 3.01 7.81
N LEU A 25 -10.42 2.86 8.95
CA LEU A 25 -9.88 1.57 9.37
C LEU A 25 -10.98 0.54 9.63
N SER A 26 -12.15 0.96 10.13
CA SER A 26 -13.31 0.08 10.26
C SER A 26 -13.80 -0.45 8.91
N GLU A 27 -13.75 0.38 7.85
CA GLU A 27 -14.10 -0.04 6.49
C GLU A 27 -13.08 -1.05 5.94
N VAL A 28 -11.79 -0.81 6.16
CA VAL A 28 -10.71 -1.73 5.76
C VAL A 28 -10.85 -3.09 6.48
N ARG A 29 -11.12 -3.09 7.78
CA ARG A 29 -11.42 -4.31 8.56
C ARG A 29 -12.60 -5.07 7.98
N ASN A 30 -13.67 -4.36 7.64
CA ASN A 30 -14.86 -4.97 7.03
C ASN A 30 -14.56 -5.56 5.65
N LEU A 31 -13.73 -4.90 4.84
CA LEU A 31 -13.26 -5.41 3.55
C LEU A 31 -12.52 -6.73 3.73
N ALA A 32 -11.51 -6.76 4.60
CA ALA A 32 -10.69 -7.94 4.88
C ALA A 32 -11.52 -9.13 5.39
N ARG A 33 -12.51 -8.88 6.27
CA ARG A 33 -13.40 -9.93 6.80
C ARG A 33 -14.32 -10.57 5.76
N ARG A 34 -14.68 -9.81 4.72
CA ARG A 34 -15.70 -10.23 3.74
C ARG A 34 -15.13 -10.76 2.44
N THR A 35 -13.84 -10.57 2.22
CA THR A 35 -13.23 -10.72 0.90
C THR A 35 -11.94 -11.52 1.02
N TYR A 36 -11.81 -12.56 0.21
CA TYR A 36 -10.56 -13.29 0.10
C TYR A 36 -9.59 -12.57 -0.85
N ARG A 37 -8.34 -12.39 -0.42
CA ARG A 37 -7.25 -11.74 -1.17
C ARG A 37 -7.59 -10.35 -1.74
N PRO A 38 -8.19 -9.43 -0.97
CA PRO A 38 -8.49 -8.09 -1.49
C PRO A 38 -7.20 -7.36 -1.90
N GLN A 39 -7.26 -6.64 -3.01
CA GLN A 39 -6.19 -5.74 -3.45
C GLN A 39 -6.63 -4.30 -3.14
N LEU A 40 -6.20 -3.78 -2.00
CA LEU A 40 -6.55 -2.44 -1.55
C LEU A 40 -5.56 -1.41 -2.13
N VAL A 41 -6.04 -0.53 -3.00
CA VAL A 41 -5.28 0.61 -3.50
C VAL A 41 -5.67 1.86 -2.71
N LEU A 42 -4.69 2.47 -2.05
CA LEU A 42 -4.84 3.70 -1.28
C LEU A 42 -4.32 4.88 -2.09
N ASP A 43 -5.23 5.74 -2.54
CA ASP A 43 -4.88 6.95 -3.26
C ASP A 43 -4.59 8.07 -2.27
N ILE A 44 -3.31 8.43 -2.10
CA ILE A 44 -2.89 9.48 -1.18
C ILE A 44 -2.93 10.81 -1.92
N PRO A 45 -3.84 11.74 -1.56
CA PRO A 45 -3.94 13.01 -2.28
C PRO A 45 -2.69 13.86 -2.06
N GLU A 46 -2.35 14.70 -3.05
CA GLU A 46 -1.16 15.58 -3.01
C GLU A 46 -1.09 16.46 -1.75
N SER A 47 -2.25 16.89 -1.23
CA SER A 47 -2.37 17.69 -0.02
C SER A 47 -2.18 16.92 1.29
N ALA A 48 -2.06 15.60 1.26
CA ALA A 48 -1.93 14.80 2.47
C ALA A 48 -0.53 14.95 3.07
N GLU A 49 -0.48 15.26 4.36
CA GLU A 49 0.76 15.22 5.14
C GLU A 49 1.00 13.79 5.65
N MET A 50 2.16 13.24 5.28
CA MET A 50 2.64 11.95 5.80
C MET A 50 3.28 12.10 7.19
N ALA A 51 2.48 12.59 8.14
CA ALA A 51 2.82 12.64 9.56
C ALA A 51 2.85 11.22 10.17
N PRO A 52 3.45 11.02 11.37
CA PRO A 52 3.53 9.70 12.02
C PRO A 52 2.18 8.95 12.08
N ASP A 53 1.11 9.67 12.44
CA ASP A 53 -0.27 9.17 12.46
C ASP A 53 -0.77 8.60 11.11
N ALA A 54 -0.29 9.13 9.98
CA ALA A 54 -0.60 8.61 8.65
C ALA A 54 0.18 7.32 8.36
N ILE A 55 1.44 7.26 8.77
CA ILE A 55 2.31 6.08 8.62
C ILE A 55 1.75 4.92 9.45
N GLU A 56 1.37 5.18 10.70
CA GLU A 56 0.71 4.19 11.56
C GLU A 56 -0.57 3.66 10.92
N LEU A 57 -1.42 4.53 10.38
CA LEU A 57 -2.65 4.11 9.72
C LEU A 57 -2.39 3.24 8.47
N LEU A 58 -1.34 3.54 7.68
CA LEU A 58 -0.94 2.70 6.55
C LEU A 58 -0.53 1.30 7.01
N LEU A 59 0.27 1.21 8.08
CA LEU A 59 0.70 -0.06 8.65
C LEU A 59 -0.48 -0.87 9.21
N GLU A 60 -1.41 -0.21 9.90
CA GLU A 60 -2.66 -0.85 10.35
C GLU A 60 -3.45 -1.39 9.17
N CYS A 61 -3.55 -0.65 8.05
CA CYS A 61 -4.24 -1.15 6.85
C CYS A 61 -3.57 -2.39 6.28
N VAL A 62 -2.23 -2.42 6.22
CA VAL A 62 -1.46 -3.61 5.79
C VAL A 62 -1.79 -4.79 6.69
N GLU A 63 -1.67 -4.63 8.01
CA GLU A 63 -1.95 -5.69 8.98
C GLU A 63 -3.36 -6.26 8.83
N GLN A 64 -4.38 -5.41 8.67
CA GLN A 64 -5.76 -5.88 8.54
C GLN A 64 -5.99 -6.62 7.22
N VAL A 65 -5.38 -6.16 6.12
CA VAL A 65 -5.57 -6.74 4.78
C VAL A 65 -4.80 -8.05 4.61
N GLU A 66 -3.60 -8.15 5.18
CA GLU A 66 -2.79 -9.37 5.14
C GLU A 66 -3.45 -10.55 5.87
N GLN A 67 -4.26 -10.31 6.91
CA GLN A 67 -5.06 -11.34 7.57
C GLN A 67 -6.02 -12.08 6.62
N ALA A 68 -6.35 -11.48 5.48
CA ALA A 68 -7.22 -12.06 4.45
C ALA A 68 -6.45 -12.52 3.19
N ASP A 69 -5.13 -12.76 3.32
CA ASP A 69 -4.20 -12.98 2.19
C ASP A 69 -4.18 -11.82 1.17
N GLY A 70 -4.63 -10.63 1.58
CA GLY A 70 -4.74 -9.46 0.72
C GLY A 70 -3.41 -8.71 0.56
N ARG A 71 -3.46 -7.62 -0.19
CA ARG A 71 -2.33 -6.69 -0.35
C ARG A 71 -2.79 -5.24 -0.33
N VAL A 72 -1.91 -4.38 0.14
CA VAL A 72 -2.08 -2.92 0.08
C VAL A 72 -1.06 -2.35 -0.89
N SER A 73 -1.54 -1.46 -1.74
CA SER A 73 -0.74 -0.63 -2.63
C SER A 73 -1.10 0.83 -2.42
N VAL A 74 -0.14 1.73 -2.62
CA VAL A 74 -0.31 3.16 -2.41
C VAL A 74 -0.04 3.89 -3.73
N VAL A 75 -0.87 4.88 -4.03
CA VAL A 75 -0.58 5.89 -5.05
C VAL A 75 -0.12 7.15 -4.34
N ALA A 76 1.12 7.56 -4.57
CA ALA A 76 1.67 8.75 -3.95
C ALA A 76 1.29 9.99 -4.77
N GLY A 77 0.38 10.82 -4.25
CA GLY A 77 -0.06 12.03 -4.94
C GLY A 77 0.97 13.15 -5.02
N SER A 78 2.13 13.01 -4.37
CA SER A 78 3.25 13.94 -4.47
C SER A 78 4.61 13.23 -4.40
N PRO A 79 5.66 13.77 -5.04
CA PRO A 79 7.02 13.26 -4.89
C PRO A 79 7.51 13.26 -3.43
N GLN A 80 7.09 14.26 -2.64
CA GLN A 80 7.42 14.38 -1.23
C GLN A 80 6.84 13.21 -0.43
N THR A 81 5.59 12.84 -0.70
CA THR A 81 4.97 11.65 -0.11
C THR A 81 5.76 10.39 -0.44
N ALA A 82 6.13 10.19 -1.71
CA ALA A 82 6.92 9.04 -2.13
C ALA A 82 8.26 8.94 -1.37
N VAL A 83 8.97 10.06 -1.21
CA VAL A 83 10.22 10.12 -0.44
C VAL A 83 10.00 9.74 1.03
N ILE A 84 8.95 10.23 1.67
CA ILE A 84 8.65 9.89 3.07
C ILE A 84 8.34 8.40 3.22
N LEU A 85 7.55 7.83 2.31
CA LEU A 85 7.24 6.39 2.31
C LEU A 85 8.51 5.54 2.15
N GLU A 86 9.45 5.97 1.31
CA GLU A 86 10.74 5.30 1.13
C GLU A 86 11.62 5.40 2.38
N LEU A 87 11.76 6.59 2.97
CA LEU A 87 12.57 6.82 4.16
C LEU A 87 12.03 6.07 5.40
N THR A 88 10.71 5.92 5.48
CA THR A 88 10.05 5.11 6.51
C THR A 88 10.05 3.61 6.19
N ARG A 89 10.67 3.20 5.07
CA ARG A 89 10.76 1.81 4.58
C ARG A 89 9.41 1.14 4.35
N LEU A 90 8.36 1.92 4.09
CA LEU A 90 7.04 1.36 3.78
C LEU A 90 7.05 0.55 2.48
N ALA A 91 7.95 0.86 1.55
CA ALA A 91 8.16 0.05 0.33
C ALA A 91 8.50 -1.44 0.60
N SER A 92 8.90 -1.80 1.82
CA SER A 92 9.12 -3.21 2.21
C SER A 92 7.83 -3.99 2.51
N VAL A 93 6.73 -3.30 2.81
CA VAL A 93 5.46 -3.91 3.23
C VAL A 93 4.27 -3.56 2.33
N LEU A 94 4.38 -2.52 1.50
CA LEU A 94 3.38 -2.12 0.52
C LEU A 94 4.03 -1.76 -0.81
N ASP A 95 3.27 -1.88 -1.89
CA ASP A 95 3.70 -1.45 -3.23
C ASP A 95 3.39 0.05 -3.41
N ILE A 96 4.30 0.82 -4.01
CA ILE A 96 4.13 2.27 -4.24
C ILE A 96 4.07 2.53 -5.75
N PHE A 97 3.07 3.28 -6.18
CA PHE A 97 2.80 3.61 -7.58
C PHE A 97 2.64 5.12 -7.78
N SER A 98 2.79 5.55 -9.03
CA SER A 98 2.61 6.96 -9.41
C SER A 98 1.17 7.26 -9.85
N SER A 99 0.35 6.23 -10.11
CA SER A 99 -1.05 6.41 -10.48
C SER A 99 -1.92 5.21 -10.09
N VAL A 100 -3.23 5.44 -9.93
CA VAL A 100 -4.22 4.38 -9.70
C VAL A 100 -4.23 3.36 -10.84
N SER A 101 -4.09 3.81 -12.08
CA SER A 101 -4.02 2.92 -13.25
C SER A 101 -2.84 1.95 -13.15
N GLU A 102 -1.67 2.47 -12.76
CA GLU A 102 -0.49 1.66 -12.54
C GLU A 102 -0.69 0.66 -11.39
N ALA A 103 -1.30 1.08 -10.28
CA ALA A 103 -1.56 0.19 -9.14
C ALA A 103 -2.52 -0.96 -9.49
N VAL A 104 -3.60 -0.67 -10.24
CA VAL A 104 -4.59 -1.68 -10.67
C VAL A 104 -3.97 -2.68 -11.65
N ASN A 105 -3.14 -2.21 -12.58
CA ASN A 105 -2.53 -3.05 -13.61
C ASN A 105 -1.27 -3.79 -13.11
N GLY A 106 -0.48 -3.12 -12.27
CA GLY A 106 0.80 -3.53 -11.70
C GLY A 106 0.70 -4.64 -10.66
N GLY A 107 -0.49 -4.84 -10.05
CA GLY A 107 -0.79 -5.97 -9.16
C GLY A 107 -0.66 -7.37 -9.81
N THR A 108 -0.12 -7.46 -11.04
CA THR A 108 0.27 -8.69 -11.75
C THR A 108 1.74 -9.07 -11.55
N LEU A 109 2.58 -8.13 -11.12
CA LEU A 109 3.97 -8.42 -10.80
C LEU A 109 4.04 -9.00 -9.39
N HIS A 110 4.17 -10.31 -9.32
CA HIS A 110 4.45 -11.02 -8.07
C HIS A 110 5.65 -10.36 -7.38
N ARG A 111 5.42 -9.87 -6.15
CA ARG A 111 6.41 -9.57 -5.10
C ARG A 111 7.33 -10.77 -4.87
N TYR A 112 8.27 -10.95 -5.79
CA TYR A 112 9.36 -11.93 -5.79
C TYR A 112 10.54 -11.30 -6.53
N GLN A 113 11.12 -10.23 -5.97
CA GLN A 113 12.54 -9.92 -6.13
C GLN A 113 13.08 -9.23 -4.87
N HIS A 114 13.13 -10.00 -3.78
CA HIS A 114 14.18 -9.77 -2.79
C HIS A 114 14.71 -11.12 -2.32
N ASP A 115 15.39 -11.82 -3.22
CA ASP A 115 16.45 -12.73 -2.81
C ASP A 115 17.51 -12.83 -3.92
N GLY A 116 18.74 -12.44 -3.57
CA GLY A 116 20.00 -12.73 -4.26
C GLY A 116 20.19 -12.28 -5.71
N LEU A 117 21.01 -11.24 -5.92
CA LEU A 117 22.02 -11.26 -6.98
C LEU A 117 23.17 -10.31 -6.64
N VAL A 118 24.21 -10.91 -6.06
CA VAL A 118 25.59 -10.42 -6.07
C VAL A 118 25.96 -10.12 -7.53
N GLN A 119 26.40 -8.89 -7.81
CA GLN A 119 26.99 -8.57 -9.12
C GLN A 119 28.33 -9.31 -9.26
N PRO A 120 28.60 -10.02 -10.38
CA PRO A 120 29.94 -10.49 -10.64
C PRO A 120 30.83 -9.27 -10.94
N ILE A 121 31.87 -9.12 -10.13
CA ILE A 121 32.97 -8.19 -10.40
C ILE A 121 33.61 -8.70 -11.69
N ALA A 122 33.48 -7.92 -12.78
CA ALA A 122 34.20 -8.21 -14.01
C ALA A 122 35.70 -8.10 -13.73
N ALA A 123 36.41 -9.22 -13.82
CA ALA A 123 37.86 -9.22 -13.85
C ALA A 123 38.32 -8.66 -15.21
N SER A 124 39.11 -7.59 -15.15
CA SER A 124 40.01 -7.15 -16.23
C SER A 124 41.44 -7.32 -15.75
#